data_AF-A0A2I8VJC2-F1
#
_entry.id   AF-A0A2I8VJC2-F1
#
_cell.length_a   1.000
_cell.length_b   1.000
_cell.length_c   1.000
_cell.angle_alpha   90.00
_cell.angle_beta   90.00
_cell.angle_gamma   90.00
#
_symmetry.space_group_name_H-M   'P 1'
#
loop_
_entity.id
_entity.type
_entity.pdbx_description
1 polymer ?
#
loop_
_entity_poly.entity_id
_entity_poly.type
_entity_poly.pdbx_seq_one_letter_code
_entity_poly.pdbx_strand_id
1 'polypeptide(L)' 'MIPVSVVLRCHGCGQPIRAVERGGSVTVLFDRCPECHSTVFENTQTGQVVEASAGYAAVR' A
#
# COMPACT_ATOMS: atom_id res chain seq x y z
N MET A 1 16.41 -10.00 6.15
CA MET A 1 15.03 -9.91 5.61
C MET A 1 15.10 -9.33 4.20
N ILE A 2 14.60 -10.09 3.22
CA ILE A 2 14.60 -9.73 1.80
C ILE A 2 13.39 -8.81 1.55
N PRO A 3 13.53 -7.69 0.81
CA PRO A 3 12.38 -6.85 0.47
C PRO A 3 11.42 -7.64 -0.43
N VAL A 4 10.17 -7.81 0.01
CA VAL A 4 9.14 -8.46 -0.78
C VAL A 4 8.43 -7.38 -1.59
N SER A 5 8.34 -7.57 -2.89
CA SER A 5 7.54 -6.69 -3.75
C SER A 5 6.08 -7.02 -3.51
N VAL A 6 5.31 -6.04 -3.04
CA VAL A 6 3.89 -6.22 -2.71
C VAL A 6 3.03 -5.42 -3.67
N VAL A 7 1.95 -6.04 -4.11
CA VAL A 7 0.96 -5.38 -4.96
C VAL A 7 -0.20 -4.94 -4.09
N LEU A 8 -0.31 -3.62 -3.89
CA LEU A 8 -1.48 -3.01 -3.28
C LEU A 8 -2.50 -2.66 -4.37
N ARG A 9 -3.77 -2.51 -3.99
CA ARG A 9 -4.81 -1.89 -4.79
C ARG A 9 -5.43 -0.75 -4.02
N CYS A 10 -5.70 0.37 -4.66
CA CYS A 10 -6.51 1.41 -4.06
C CYS A 10 -7.91 0.88 -3.78
N HIS A 11 -8.38 1.03 -2.54
CA HIS A 11 -9.71 0.56 -2.19
C HIS A 11 -10.82 1.39 -2.86
N GLY A 12 -10.57 2.69 -3.09
CA GLY A 12 -11.57 3.60 -3.67
C GLY A 12 -11.80 3.44 -5.18
N CYS A 13 -10.75 3.13 -5.96
CA CYS A 13 -10.86 3.03 -7.43
C CYS A 13 -10.33 1.71 -8.01
N GLY A 14 -9.77 0.82 -7.20
CA GLY A 14 -9.22 -0.47 -7.64
C GLY A 14 -7.87 -0.38 -8.35
N GLN A 15 -7.28 0.81 -8.49
CA GLN A 15 -5.98 1.00 -9.15
C GLN A 15 -4.87 0.19 -8.47
N PRO A 16 -4.08 -0.60 -9.21
CA PRO A 16 -2.94 -1.31 -8.65
C PRO A 16 -1.79 -0.35 -8.33
N ILE A 17 -1.24 -0.45 -7.13
CA ILE A 17 -0.12 0.34 -6.63
C ILE A 17 1.00 -0.60 -6.24
N ARG A 18 2.20 -0.32 -6.73
CA ARG A 18 3.40 -1.06 -6.33
C ARG A 18 3.88 -0.55 -4.99
N ALA A 19 4.04 -1.47 -4.04
CA ALA A 19 4.62 -1.20 -2.73
C ALA A 19 5.77 -2.15 -2.46
N VAL A 20 6.64 -1.77 -1.52
CA VAL A 20 7.76 -2.61 -1.10
C VAL A 20 7.60 -2.89 0.37
N GLU A 21 7.52 -4.16 0.74
CA GLU A 21 7.50 -4.58 2.13
C GLU A 21 8.91 -4.84 2.62
N ARG A 22 9.26 -4.26 3.77
CA ARG A 22 10.55 -4.46 4.43
C ARG A 22 10.35 -4.64 5.93
N GLY A 23 10.55 -5.88 6.40
CA GLY A 23 10.50 -6.20 7.83
C GLY A 23 9.14 -5.98 8.49
N GLY A 24 8.04 -6.25 7.77
CA GLY A 24 6.66 -6.06 8.24
C GLY A 24 6.09 -4.66 8.00
N SER A 25 6.89 -3.69 7.52
CA SER A 25 6.39 -2.37 7.11
C SER A 25 6.26 -2.30 5.59
N VAL A 26 5.12 -1.82 5.08
CA VAL A 26 4.87 -1.65 3.65
C VAL A 26 5.12 -0.19 3.26
N THR A 27 6.21 0.07 2.55
CA THR A 27 6.47 1.42 2.03
C THR A 27 5.74 1.60 0.71
N VAL A 28 4.77 2.52 0.69
CA VAL A 28 4.16 3.04 -0.54
C VAL A 28 4.85 4.33 -0.92
N LEU A 29 5.13 4.53 -2.20
CA LEU A 29 5.71 5.79 -2.70
C LEU A 29 4.72 6.95 -2.71
N PHE A 30 3.43 6.68 -2.49
CA PHE A 30 2.36 7.66 -2.60
C PHE A 30 1.48 7.65 -1.35
N ASP A 31 1.24 8.83 -0.79
CA ASP A 31 0.33 9.07 0.32
C ASP A 31 -1.15 8.83 -0.03
N ARG A 32 -1.48 8.98 -1.32
CA ARG A 32 -2.84 8.94 -1.82
C ARG A 32 -2.85 8.42 -3.25
N CYS A 33 -3.95 7.79 -3.62
CA CYS A 33 -4.17 7.37 -4.99
C CYS A 33 -4.19 8.61 -5.91
N PRO A 34 -3.42 8.63 -7.01
CA PRO A 34 -3.42 9.77 -7.93
C PRO A 34 -4.77 9.97 -8.64
N GLU A 35 -5.57 8.92 -8.77
CA GLU A 35 -6.85 8.96 -9.50
C GLU A 35 -8.00 9.43 -8.59
N CYS A 36 -8.18 8.79 -7.44
CA CYS A 36 -9.32 9.05 -6.55
C CYS A 36 -8.95 9.71 -5.22
N HIS A 37 -7.67 10.01 -5.01
CA HIS A 37 -7.13 10.63 -3.79
C HIS A 37 -7.40 9.85 -2.49
N SER A 38 -7.83 8.59 -2.58
CA SER A 38 -8.00 7.72 -1.41
C SER A 38 -6.65 7.36 -0.79
N THR A 39 -6.60 7.36 0.53
CA THR A 39 -5.45 6.95 1.35
C THR A 39 -5.53 5.48 1.76
N VAL A 40 -6.60 4.78 1.36
CA VAL A 40 -6.87 3.39 1.74
C VAL A 40 -6.44 2.46 0.61
N PHE A 41 -5.58 1.52 0.93
CA PHE A 41 -5.04 0.52 0.02
C PHE A 41 -5.27 -0.89 0.56
N GLU A 42 -5.45 -1.87 -0.30
CA GLU A 42 -5.60 -3.27 0.06
C GLU A 42 -4.44 -4.06 -0.52
N ASN A 43 -3.78 -4.84 0.31
CA ASN A 43 -2.76 -5.78 -0.11
C ASN A 43 -3.43 -6.98 -0.79
N THR A 44 -3.21 -7.11 -2.10
CA THR A 44 -3.82 -8.19 -2.88
C THR A 44 -3.24 -9.57 -2.58
N GLN A 45 -2.08 -9.66 -1.92
CA GLN A 45 -1.46 -10.92 -1.54
C GLN A 45 -1.94 -11.42 -0.17
N THR A 46 -2.19 -10.51 0.78
CA THR A 46 -2.59 -10.88 2.15
C THR A 46 -4.06 -10.57 2.46
N GLY A 47 -4.74 -9.80 1.60
CA GLY A 47 -6.09 -9.27 1.85
C GLY A 47 -6.13 -8.17 2.93
N GLN A 48 -4.97 -7.67 3.38
CA GLN A 48 -4.92 -6.67 4.44
C GLN A 48 -5.18 -5.27 3.89
N VAL A 49 -6.07 -4.53 4.55
CA VAL A 49 -6.29 -3.12 4.25
C VAL A 49 -5.31 -2.27 5.06
N VAL A 50 -4.66 -1.33 4.38
CA VAL A 50 -3.60 -0.47 4.90
C VAL A 50 -3.94 0.97 4.54
N GLU A 51 -3.86 1.87 5.51
CA GLU A 51 -3.98 3.30 5.28
C GLU A 51 -2.60 3.93 5.16
N ALA A 52 -2.34 4.64 4.06
CA ALA A 52 -1.12 5.39 3.91
C ALA A 52 -1.15 6.63 4.81
N SER A 53 -0.08 6.82 5.57
CA SER A 53 0.11 7.95 6.45
C SER A 53 1.50 8.55 6.18
N ALA A 54 1.58 9.72 5.54
CA ALA A 54 2.81 10.51 5.41
C ALA A 54 4.02 9.78 4.74
N GLY A 55 3.83 9.21 3.55
CA GLY A 55 4.90 8.66 2.71
C GLY A 55 5.30 7.23 3.07
N TYR A 56 4.56 6.60 3.98
CA TYR A 56 4.72 5.20 4.37
C TYR A 56 3.37 4.60 4.82
N ALA A 57 3.11 3.33 4.50
CA ALA A 57 1.94 2.60 4.99
C ALA A 57 2.41 1.56 6.00
N ALA A 58 2.42 1.90 7.29
CA ALA A 58 2.82 0.92 8.30
C ALA A 58 1.72 -0.14 8.44
N VAL A 59 2.00 -1.36 7.98
CA VAL A 59 1.23 -2.54 8.36
C VAL A 59 1.75 -2.94 9.73
N ARG A 60 0.87 -3.03 10.72
CA ARG A 60 1.19 -3.57 12.05
C ARG A 60 0.59 -4.97 12.17
#